data_AF-A0A932ZYI5-F1
#
_entry.id   AF-A0A932ZYI5-F1
#
_cell.length_a   1.000
_cell.length_b   1.000
_cell.length_c   1.000
_cell.angle_alpha   90.00
_cell.angle_beta   90.00
_cell.angle_gamma   90.00
#
_symmetry.space_group_name_H-M   'P 1'
#
loop_
_entity.id
_entity.type
_entity.pdbx_description
1 polymer ?
#
loop_
_entity_poly.entity_id
_entity_poly.type
_entity_poly.pdbx_seq_one_letter_code
_entity_poly.pdbx_strand_id
1 'polypeptide(L)' 'MFDMEKVERFKKALAASEFDAVVAISPEATWYLSGVVIDTQRTLLERLALVVWAREGDPIYIVCTNEQIQA' A
#
# COMPACT_ATOMS: atom_id res chain seq x y z
N MET A 1 7.40 9.49 9.72
CA MET A 1 7.63 10.51 8.67
C MET A 1 7.45 9.82 7.33
N PHE A 2 6.65 10.40 6.43
CA PHE A 2 6.49 9.85 5.08
C PHE A 2 7.80 10.06 4.31
N ASP A 3 8.39 8.97 3.83
CA ASP A 3 9.70 8.99 3.16
C ASP A 3 9.50 9.12 1.64
N MET A 4 9.66 10.36 1.16
CA MET A 4 9.52 10.69 -0.26
C MET A 4 10.61 10.05 -1.12
N GLU A 5 11.82 9.88 -0.60
CA GLU A 5 12.93 9.28 -1.35
C GLU A 5 12.67 7.80 -1.61
N LYS A 6 12.18 7.08 -0.58
CA LYS A 6 11.75 5.68 -0.71
C LYS A 6 10.65 5.52 -1.75
N VAL A 7 9.64 6.41 -1.74
CA VAL A 7 8.53 6.37 -2.71
C VAL A 7 9.05 6.53 -4.13
N GLU A 8 9.91 7.52 -4.38
CA GLU A 8 10.46 7.77 -5.71
C GLU A 8 11.38 6.63 -6.17
N ARG A 9 12.16 6.03 -5.26
CA ARG A 9 12.95 4.83 -5.57
C ARG A 9 12.06 3.66 -5.98
N PHE A 10 10.96 3.44 -5.26
CA PHE A 10 10.02 2.37 -5.57
C PHE A 10 9.33 2.59 -6.92
N LYS A 11 8.85 3.81 -7.20
CA LYS A 11 8.26 4.16 -8.51
C LYS A 11 9.22 3.89 -9.66
N LYS A 12 10.50 4.27 -9.52
CA LYS A 12 11.54 3.99 -10.53
C LYS A 12 11.74 2.49 -10.74
N ALA A 13 11.76 1.71 -9.66
CA ALA A 13 11.91 0.26 -9.75
C ALA A 13 10.71 -0.41 -10.44
N LEU A 14 9.48 0.02 -10.12
CA LEU A 14 8.26 -0.46 -10.78
C LEU A 14 8.26 -0.09 -12.27
N ALA A 15 8.57 1.17 -12.60
CA ALA A 15 8.64 1.65 -13.99
C ALA A 15 9.67 0.88 -14.83
N ALA A 16 10.80 0.48 -14.24
CA ALA A 16 11.84 -0.30 -14.89
C ALA A 16 11.52 -1.81 -14.97
N SER A 17 10.45 -2.28 -14.33
CA SER A 17 10.06 -3.69 -14.32
C SER A 17 9.06 -4.02 -15.44
N GLU A 18 8.88 -5.32 -15.70
CA GLU A 18 7.85 -5.83 -16.61
C GLU A 18 6.42 -5.76 -16.02
N PHE A 19 6.27 -5.44 -14.72
CA PHE A 19 4.98 -5.49 -14.04
C PHE A 19 4.17 -4.20 -14.16
N ASP A 20 2.88 -4.32 -14.45
CA ASP A 20 1.96 -3.18 -14.51
C ASP A 20 1.47 -2.72 -13.14
N ALA A 21 1.61 -3.56 -12.12
CA ALA A 21 1.31 -3.20 -10.74
C ALA A 21 2.04 -4.09 -9.74
N VAL A 22 2.20 -3.57 -8.52
CA VAL A 22 2.60 -4.31 -7.33
C VAL A 22 1.45 -4.27 -6.32
N VAL A 23 1.09 -5.45 -5.79
CA VAL A 23 0.07 -5.59 -4.75
C VAL A 23 0.73 -6.09 -3.47
N ALA A 24 0.74 -5.26 -2.43
CA ALA A 24 1.20 -5.64 -1.10
C ALA A 24 0.03 -6.06 -0.22
N ILE A 25 0.17 -7.19 0.48
CA ILE A 25 -0.92 -7.82 1.26
C ILE A 25 -0.57 -8.09 2.72
N SER A 26 0.72 -8.12 3.09
CA SER A 26 1.10 -8.34 4.50
C SER A 26 1.02 -7.03 5.28
N PRO A 27 0.80 -7.06 6.61
CA PRO A 27 0.82 -5.86 7.44
C PRO A 27 2.11 -5.04 7.29
N GLU A 28 3.25 -5.72 7.17
CA GLU A 28 4.57 -5.09 6.99
C GLU A 28 4.70 -4.47 5.61
N ALA A 29 4.27 -5.18 4.57
CA ALA A 29 4.38 -4.72 3.19
C ALA A 29 3.42 -3.55 2.90
N THR A 30 2.19 -3.64 3.39
CA THR A 30 1.18 -2.57 3.28
C THR A 30 1.63 -1.33 4.04
N TRP A 31 2.15 -1.48 5.27
CA TRP A 31 2.75 -0.37 6.01
C TRP A 31 3.97 0.23 5.28
N TYR A 32 4.87 -0.62 4.80
CA TYR A 32 6.06 -0.16 4.07
C TYR A 32 5.68 0.62 2.80
N LEU A 33 4.69 0.18 2.03
CA LEU A 33 4.33 0.80 0.76
C LEU A 33 3.30 1.92 0.86
N SER A 34 2.47 1.98 1.90
CA SER A 34 1.51 3.09 2.09
C SER A 34 1.96 4.13 3.11
N GLY A 35 2.83 3.79 4.05
CA GLY A 35 3.12 4.60 5.23
C GLY A 35 1.96 4.69 6.23
N VAL A 36 0.85 4.00 5.97
CA VAL A 36 -0.34 3.98 6.80
C VAL A 36 -0.32 2.73 7.68
N VAL A 37 -0.69 2.90 8.94
CA VAL A 37 -0.83 1.80 9.91
C VAL A 37 -2.30 1.70 10.27
N ILE A 38 -2.90 0.53 10.03
CA ILE A 38 -4.25 0.19 10.44
C ILE A 38 -4.15 -0.91 11.49
N ASP A 39 -4.55 -0.60 12.72
CA ASP A 39 -4.32 -1.48 13.87
C ASP A 39 -5.06 -2.83 13.74
N THR A 40 -6.29 -2.80 13.19
CA THR A 40 -7.08 -4.01 12.94
C THR A 40 -6.38 -4.97 12.01
N GLN A 41 -5.52 -4.51 11.10
CA GLN A 41 -4.76 -5.39 10.19
C GLN A 41 -3.63 -6.14 10.90
N ARG A 42 -3.21 -5.70 12.09
CA ARG A 42 -2.20 -6.41 12.90
C ARG A 42 -2.84 -7.47 13.79
N THR A 43 -4.10 -7.28 14.18
CA THR A 43 -4.82 -8.16 15.10
C THR A 43 -5.81 -9.09 14.41
N LEU A 44 -6.33 -8.70 13.23
CA LEU A 44 -7.34 -9.40 12.44
C LEU A 44 -6.81 -9.56 11.00
N LEU A 45 -5.85 -10.47 10.83
CA LEU A 45 -5.13 -10.69 9.57
C LEU A 45 -6.03 -11.17 8.42
N GLU A 46 -7.22 -11.66 8.74
CA GLU A 46 -8.25 -12.05 7.77
C GLU A 46 -8.96 -10.85 7.11
N ARG A 47 -8.80 -9.65 7.67
CA ARG A 47 -9.42 -8.44 7.11
C ARG A 47 -8.70 -7.97 5.85
N LEU A 48 -9.50 -7.51 4.89
CA LEU A 48 -9.00 -7.00 3.62
C LEU A 48 -8.14 -5.76 3.84
N ALA A 49 -6.91 -5.86 3.36
CA ALA A 49 -5.87 -4.87 3.58
C ALA A 49 -4.81 -5.00 2.48
N LEU A 50 -4.93 -4.22 1.41
CA LEU A 50 -3.95 -4.30 0.33
C LEU A 50 -3.67 -2.95 -0.31
N VAL A 51 -2.41 -2.73 -0.63
CA VAL A 51 -1.93 -1.51 -1.28
C VAL A 51 -1.56 -1.87 -2.71
N VAL A 52 -2.19 -1.20 -3.66
CA VAL A 52 -1.93 -1.35 -5.09
C VAL A 52 -1.13 -0.15 -5.56
N TRP A 53 0.08 -0.42 -6.06
CA TRP A 53 0.87 0.52 -6.82
C TRP A 53 0.81 0.15 -8.28
N ALA A 54 0.00 0.85 -9.06
CA ALA A 54 0.02 0.75 -10.51
C ALA A 54 1.28 1.42 -11.08
N ARG A 55 1.70 1.01 -12.28
CA ARG A 55 2.82 1.61 -13.01
C ARG A 55 2.66 3.12 -13.18
N GLU A 56 1.42 3.56 -13.35
CA GLU A 56 1.04 4.96 -13.51
C GLU A 56 -0.07 5.33 -12.53
N GLY A 57 -0.08 6.58 -12.07
CA GLY A 57 -1.06 7.11 -11.11
C GLY A 57 -0.64 6.99 -9.65
N ASP A 58 -1.59 7.32 -8.77
CA ASP A 58 -1.40 7.29 -7.33
C ASP A 58 -1.69 5.90 -6.73
N PRO A 59 -1.00 5.51 -5.65
CA PRO A 59 -1.28 4.25 -4.98
C PRO A 59 -2.68 4.23 -4.36
N ILE A 60 -3.32 3.06 -4.40
CA ILE A 60 -4.65 2.84 -3.83
C ILE A 60 -4.54 1.89 -2.65
N TYR A 61 -5.08 2.29 -1.50
CA TYR A 61 -5.22 1.40 -0.35
C TYR A 61 -6.65 0.87 -0.28
N ILE A 62 -6.81 -0.42 -0.57
CA ILE A 62 -8.08 -1.14 -0.47
C ILE A 62 -8.16 -1.74 0.94
N VAL A 63 -9.19 -1.35 1.68
CA VAL A 63 -9.42 -1.71 3.09
C VAL A 63 -10.88 -2.10 3.30
N CYS A 64 -11.21 -2.70 4.46
CA CYS A 64 -12.61 -2.92 4.80
C CYS A 64 -13.34 -1.59 4.98
N THR A 65 -14.66 -1.57 4.76
CA THR A 65 -15.49 -0.35 4.93
C THR A 65 -15.33 0.30 6.31
N ASN A 66 -15.14 -0.50 7.36
CA ASN A 66 -14.96 0.01 8.73
C ASN A 66 -13.61 0.75 8.94
N GLU A 67 -12.68 0.61 8.00
CA GLU A 67 -11.34 1.22 8.03
C GLU A 67 -11.22 2.36 7.01
N GLN A 68 -12.25 2.57 6.17
CA GLN A 68 -12.32 3.72 5.28
C GLN A 68 -12.51 5.01 6.10
N ILE A 69 -11.93 6.11 5.62
CA ILE A 69 -12.20 7.44 6.17
C ILE A 69 -13.69 7.71 6.00
N GLN A 70 -14.42 7.82 7.12
CA GLN A 70 -15.82 8.23 7.10
C GLN A 70 -15.87 9.75 6.91
N ALA A 71 -16.60 10.20 5.88
CA ALA A 71 -16.86 11.60 5.59
C ALA A 71 -17.94 12.19 6.50
#